data_AF-A0A7R8ZYD0-F1
#
_entry.id   AF-A0A7R8ZYD0-F1
#
_cell.length_a   1.000
_cell.length_b   1.000
_cell.length_c   1.000
_cell.angle_alpha   90.00
_cell.angle_beta   90.00
_cell.angle_gamma   90.00
#
_symmetry.space_group_name_H-M   'P 1'
#
loop_
_entity.id
_entity.type
_entity.pdbx_description
1 polymer ?
#
loop_
_entity_poly.entity_id
_entity_poly.type
_entity_poly.pdbx_seq_one_letter_code
_entity_poly.pdbx_strand_id
1 'polypeptide(L)'
;MASDLNWTKAAEEQEKLSNMVSGVRIRDGTSQQPGSSANGLISKSDKEDESISVAENSLLQKILRTKLIETSSDLEIQRKDPKSPLYSVKSFEALNLRPELLKGVYAMGFNAPSKIQETALPTLMANPPQNMIAQSQSGTGKTAAFVLAMLSRIDPSQNYPQALCLSPTYELALQTGDVAQKMAQFCPEIRVRYAVKGERISRGEKIDEQVVIGTPGKVIDWVMKFKCFDTQKIKVFILDEADVMIAMQGHQDQSVRIHKQLPQDCQMMLFSATYDQDVMDFAEAIIKNPVTIRLRRDEESLDNIKQYYVECRDQDSKYQAIANIYGALSIGQAIIFCH
;
A
#
# COMPACT_ATOMS: atom_id res chain seq x y z
N MET A 1 23.04 -53.37 20.36
CA MET A 1 24.38 -52.85 20.04
C MET A 1 24.25 -51.35 19.92
N ALA A 2 24.65 -50.63 20.97
CA ALA A 2 24.73 -49.17 20.97
C ALA A 2 26.02 -48.78 20.22
N SER A 3 25.91 -47.88 19.24
CA SER A 3 27.06 -47.29 18.55
C SER A 3 27.55 -46.10 19.37
N ASP A 4 28.76 -46.21 19.89
CA ASP A 4 29.45 -45.18 20.66
C ASP A 4 29.53 -43.86 19.90
N LEU A 5 28.82 -42.85 20.42
CA LEU A 5 28.96 -41.47 20.00
C LEU A 5 30.31 -40.98 20.53
N ASN A 6 31.25 -40.73 19.62
CA ASN A 6 32.63 -40.39 19.97
C ASN A 6 32.72 -38.90 20.36
N TRP A 7 32.42 -38.60 21.62
CA TRP A 7 32.38 -37.24 22.19
C TRP A 7 33.67 -36.42 21.98
N THR A 8 34.81 -37.08 21.85
CA THR A 8 36.10 -36.44 21.52
C THR A 8 36.12 -35.85 20.11
N LYS A 9 35.47 -36.48 19.12
CA LYS A 9 35.37 -35.91 17.77
C LYS A 9 34.46 -34.68 17.73
N ALA A 10 33.34 -34.71 18.47
CA ALA A 10 32.43 -33.58 18.56
C ALA A 10 33.08 -32.37 19.27
N ALA A 11 33.88 -32.62 20.31
CA ALA A 11 34.64 -31.57 21.00
C ALA A 11 35.75 -30.97 20.11
N GLU A 12 36.49 -31.78 19.36
CA GLU A 12 37.51 -31.31 18.40
C GLU A 12 36.90 -30.52 17.23
N GLU A 13 35.71 -30.89 16.74
CA GLU A 13 34.97 -30.11 15.73
C GLU A 13 34.51 -28.77 16.28
N GLN A 14 34.01 -28.74 17.52
CA GLN A 14 33.55 -27.51 18.17
C GLN A 14 34.72 -26.55 18.47
N GLU A 15 35.89 -27.06 18.85
CA GLU A 15 37.11 -26.27 19.07
C GLU A 15 37.68 -25.72 17.75
N LYS A 16 37.64 -26.51 16.66
CA LYS A 16 37.97 -26.02 15.30
C LYS A 16 37.04 -24.91 14.83
N LEU A 17 35.74 -25.07 15.03
CA LEU A 17 34.73 -24.06 14.68
C LEU A 17 34.92 -22.77 15.50
N SER A 18 35.20 -22.89 16.81
CA SER A 18 35.54 -21.75 17.67
C SER A 18 36.77 -20.99 17.18
N ASN A 19 37.83 -21.71 16.79
CA ASN A 19 39.05 -21.09 16.25
C ASN A 19 38.83 -20.42 14.89
N MET A 20 37.93 -20.93 14.04
CA MET A 20 37.53 -20.26 12.78
C MET A 20 36.76 -18.96 13.03
N VAL A 21 35.91 -18.92 14.07
CA VAL A 21 35.17 -17.72 14.47
C VAL A 21 36.10 -16.62 15.01
N SER A 22 37.19 -16.99 15.69
CA SER A 22 38.18 -16.05 16.23
C SER A 22 38.93 -15.20 15.18
N GLY A 23 38.94 -15.65 13.91
CA GLY A 23 39.57 -14.94 12.79
C GLY A 23 38.69 -13.89 12.09
N VAL A 24 37.39 -13.84 12.41
CA VAL A 24 36.45 -12.90 11.79
C VAL A 24 36.49 -11.57 12.53
N ARG A 25 37.14 -10.56 11.94
CA ARG A 25 37.14 -9.19 12.47
C ARG A 25 35.83 -8.49 12.11
N ILE A 26 34.86 -8.54 13.03
CA ILE A 26 33.63 -7.74 12.96
C ILE A 26 33.93 -6.36 13.56
N ARG A 27 33.62 -5.28 12.85
CA ARG A 27 33.74 -3.90 13.35
C ARG A 27 32.36 -3.25 13.45
N ASP A 28 32.13 -2.55 14.56
CA ASP A 28 30.93 -1.74 14.76
C ASP A 28 31.04 -0.42 13.97
N GLY A 29 30.05 -0.15 13.11
CA GLY A 29 29.99 1.05 12.29
C GLY A 29 29.24 2.18 12.99
N THR A 30 29.93 2.99 13.79
CA THR A 30 29.42 4.31 14.20
C THR A 30 30.39 5.42 13.82
N SER A 31 29.86 6.41 13.09
CA SER A 31 30.41 7.74 12.76
C SER A 31 31.49 7.84 11.67
N GLN A 32 31.12 8.37 10.50
CA GLN A 32 31.90 9.37 9.75
C GLN A 32 31.03 10.13 8.72
N GLN A 33 31.15 11.45 8.72
CA GLN A 33 30.51 12.41 7.80
C GLN A 33 31.12 12.38 6.39
N PRO A 34 30.39 12.84 5.34
CA PRO A 34 30.86 12.72 3.96
C PRO A 34 31.85 13.84 3.57
N GLY A 35 33.03 13.43 3.11
CA GLY A 35 34.03 14.26 2.46
C GLY A 35 34.09 14.00 0.95
N SER A 36 34.33 15.06 0.20
CA SER A 36 34.12 15.26 -1.23
C SER A 36 35.07 14.56 -2.22
N SER A 37 34.48 14.24 -3.39
CA SER A 37 35.04 14.30 -4.76
C SER A 37 36.15 13.34 -5.20
N ALA A 38 35.81 12.44 -6.13
CA ALA A 38 36.68 12.07 -7.25
C ALA A 38 35.86 11.60 -8.47
N ASN A 39 35.95 12.38 -9.55
CA ASN A 39 35.50 12.04 -10.90
C ASN A 39 36.26 10.81 -11.42
N GLY A 40 35.53 9.82 -11.93
CA GLY A 40 36.07 8.71 -12.71
C GLY A 40 35.03 8.21 -13.69
N LEU A 41 35.25 8.46 -14.98
CA LEU A 41 34.42 7.97 -16.07
C LEU A 41 34.33 6.44 -16.02
N ILE A 42 33.11 5.90 -15.99
CA ILE A 42 32.85 4.49 -16.28
C ILE A 42 32.04 4.43 -17.57
N SER A 43 32.66 3.78 -18.56
CA SER A 43 32.11 3.41 -19.85
C SER A 43 30.85 2.58 -19.72
N LYS A 44 29.84 2.93 -20.55
CA LYS A 44 28.61 2.17 -20.77
C LYS A 44 28.90 0.68 -21.02
N SER A 45 28.34 -0.16 -20.16
CA SER A 45 27.99 -1.53 -20.50
C SER A 45 26.50 -1.68 -20.23
N ASP A 46 25.73 -1.81 -21.31
CA ASP A 46 24.31 -2.12 -21.29
C ASP A 46 24.10 -3.51 -20.66
N LYS A 47 23.73 -3.53 -19.39
CA LYS A 47 22.99 -4.63 -18.77
C LYS A 47 21.72 -3.99 -18.24
N GLU A 48 20.60 -4.33 -18.87
CA GLU A 48 19.27 -4.00 -18.35
C GLU A 48 19.12 -4.74 -17.01
N ASP A 49 19.35 -4.03 -15.91
CA ASP A 49 18.90 -4.48 -14.60
C ASP A 49 17.37 -4.59 -14.70
N GLU A 50 16.82 -5.79 -14.59
CA GLU A 50 15.38 -6.04 -14.42
C GLU A 50 14.92 -5.49 -13.07
N SER A 51 14.87 -4.17 -12.94
CA SER A 51 14.30 -3.52 -11.76
C SER A 51 12.79 -3.76 -11.76
N ILE A 52 12.28 -4.43 -10.74
CA ILE A 52 10.84 -4.66 -10.53
C ILE A 52 10.15 -3.29 -10.51
N SER A 53 9.11 -3.11 -11.32
CA SER A 53 8.39 -1.84 -11.39
C SER A 53 7.69 -1.51 -10.07
N VAL A 54 7.44 -0.22 -9.82
CA VAL A 54 6.76 0.24 -8.60
C VAL A 54 5.38 -0.43 -8.43
N ALA A 55 4.68 -0.65 -9.54
CA ALA A 55 3.37 -1.31 -9.53
C ALA A 55 3.47 -2.81 -9.19
N GLU A 56 4.46 -3.52 -9.73
CA GLU A 56 4.70 -4.93 -9.40
C GLU A 56 5.08 -5.09 -7.93
N ASN A 57 5.91 -4.18 -7.39
CA ASN A 57 6.23 -4.14 -5.97
C ASN A 57 4.99 -3.92 -5.09
N SER A 58 4.10 -2.98 -5.46
CA SER A 58 2.84 -2.77 -4.74
C SER A 58 1.94 -4.01 -4.80
N LEU A 59 1.83 -4.64 -5.97
CA LEU A 59 1.06 -5.88 -6.15
C LEU A 59 1.60 -7.03 -5.29
N LEU A 60 2.92 -7.25 -5.31
CA LEU A 60 3.58 -8.28 -4.49
C LEU A 60 3.31 -8.04 -2.99
N GLN A 61 3.42 -6.79 -2.54
CA GLN A 61 3.12 -6.44 -1.16
C GLN A 61 1.65 -6.73 -0.80
N LYS A 62 0.69 -6.43 -1.68
CA LYS A 62 -0.74 -6.74 -1.44
C LYS A 62 -1.01 -8.25 -1.41
N ILE A 63 -0.32 -9.05 -2.24
CA ILE A 63 -0.49 -10.51 -2.26
C ILE A 63 0.12 -11.17 -1.01
N LEU A 64 1.32 -10.74 -0.59
CA LEU A 64 2.04 -11.34 0.53
C LEU A 64 1.43 -10.98 1.90
N ARG A 65 0.76 -9.83 2.00
CA ARG A 65 0.19 -9.33 3.25
C ARG A 65 -1.17 -9.97 3.56
N THR A 66 -1.13 -11.08 4.29
CA THR A 66 -2.32 -11.79 4.79
C THR A 66 -2.84 -11.25 6.12
N LYS A 67 -2.06 -10.43 6.83
CA LYS A 67 -2.42 -9.82 8.12
C LYS A 67 -2.10 -8.33 8.14
N LEU A 68 -2.74 -7.61 9.05
CA LEU A 68 -2.46 -6.19 9.29
C LEU A 68 -1.05 -6.00 9.85
N ILE A 69 -0.39 -4.94 9.41
CA ILE A 69 0.85 -4.45 10.03
C ILE A 69 0.47 -3.54 11.19
N GLU A 70 0.85 -3.95 12.39
CA GLU A 70 0.77 -3.10 13.58
C GLU A 70 1.87 -2.04 13.50
N THR A 71 1.47 -0.78 13.62
CA THR A 71 2.38 0.38 13.59
C THR A 71 2.40 1.04 14.95
N SER A 72 3.59 1.12 15.55
CA SER A 72 3.84 1.88 16.79
C SER A 72 3.78 3.38 16.56
N SER A 73 4.13 3.84 15.34
CA SER A 73 4.22 5.25 14.94
C SER A 73 2.94 6.03 15.22
N ASP A 74 3.07 7.25 15.70
CA ASP A 74 1.94 8.14 15.91
C ASP A 74 1.37 8.65 14.58
N LEU A 75 0.04 8.80 14.56
CA LEU A 75 -0.67 9.41 13.44
C LEU A 75 -0.66 10.93 13.60
N GLU A 76 -0.16 11.62 12.59
CA GLU A 76 -0.27 13.06 12.45
C GLU A 76 -1.50 13.41 11.60
N ILE A 77 -2.36 14.27 12.14
CA ILE A 77 -3.59 14.68 11.47
C ILE A 77 -3.52 16.17 11.23
N GLN A 78 -3.44 16.56 9.96
CA GLN A 78 -3.44 17.96 9.53
C GLN A 78 -4.82 18.30 8.98
N ARG A 79 -5.38 19.42 9.45
CA ARG A 79 -6.72 19.90 9.10
C ARG A 79 -6.64 21.37 8.73
N LYS A 80 -7.50 21.80 7.82
CA LYS A 80 -7.64 23.22 7.47
C LYS A 80 -8.15 24.06 8.65
N ASP A 81 -9.07 23.51 9.44
CA ASP A 81 -9.51 24.10 10.70
C ASP A 81 -8.93 23.29 11.89
N PRO A 82 -7.92 23.83 12.60
CA PRO A 82 -7.31 23.18 13.75
C PRO A 82 -8.28 22.99 14.94
N LYS A 83 -9.38 23.74 15.00
CA LYS A 83 -10.35 23.68 16.10
C LYS A 83 -11.44 22.63 15.89
N SER A 84 -11.51 22.04 14.69
CA SER A 84 -12.46 20.96 14.42
C SER A 84 -12.15 19.75 15.32
N PRO A 85 -13.15 19.16 16.00
CA PRO A 85 -12.94 18.06 16.94
C PRO A 85 -12.39 16.79 16.26
N LEU A 86 -11.42 16.15 16.91
CA LEU A 86 -10.88 14.85 16.51
C LEU A 86 -11.81 13.75 17.00
N TYR A 87 -12.27 12.90 16.08
CA TYR A 87 -13.07 11.73 16.41
C TYR A 87 -12.24 10.48 16.16
N SER A 88 -12.33 9.54 17.10
CA SER A 88 -11.78 8.20 16.98
C SER A 88 -12.87 7.21 17.37
N VAL A 89 -12.95 6.09 16.66
CA VAL A 89 -13.85 4.98 16.99
C VAL A 89 -13.05 3.74 17.32
N LYS A 90 -13.52 2.96 18.29
CA LYS A 90 -12.90 1.69 18.71
C LYS A 90 -13.61 0.44 18.21
N SER A 91 -14.77 0.61 17.57
CA SER A 91 -15.56 -0.51 17.04
C SER A 91 -16.30 -0.09 15.78
N PHE A 92 -16.65 -1.05 14.93
CA PHE A 92 -17.39 -0.77 13.68
C PHE A 92 -18.86 -0.41 13.93
N GLU A 93 -19.46 -0.84 15.05
CA GLU A 93 -20.81 -0.45 15.46
C GLU A 93 -20.93 1.06 15.68
N ALA A 94 -19.87 1.69 16.18
CA ALA A 94 -19.85 3.13 16.44
C ALA A 94 -19.94 3.98 15.16
N LEU A 95 -19.74 3.37 13.99
CA LEU A 95 -19.85 4.03 12.68
C LEU A 95 -21.28 4.08 12.13
N ASN A 96 -22.25 3.47 12.82
CA ASN A 96 -23.66 3.44 12.42
C ASN A 96 -23.88 2.98 10.96
N LEU A 97 -23.18 1.91 10.59
CA LEU A 97 -23.24 1.31 9.25
C LEU A 97 -24.58 0.61 9.03
N ARG A 98 -24.96 0.42 7.76
CA ARG A 98 -26.06 -0.48 7.40
C ARG A 98 -25.78 -1.90 7.95
N PRO A 99 -26.75 -2.59 8.54
CA PRO A 99 -26.54 -3.90 9.16
C PRO A 99 -25.90 -4.93 8.21
N GLU A 100 -26.27 -4.90 6.94
CA GLU A 100 -25.75 -5.79 5.90
C GLU A 100 -24.27 -5.52 5.63
N LEU A 101 -23.88 -4.26 5.60
CA LEU A 101 -22.50 -3.84 5.40
C LEU A 101 -21.63 -4.17 6.62
N LEU A 102 -22.14 -3.93 7.84
CA LEU A 102 -21.46 -4.31 9.08
C LEU A 102 -21.24 -5.83 9.15
N LYS A 103 -22.24 -6.63 8.76
CA LYS A 103 -22.12 -8.08 8.65
C LYS A 103 -21.03 -8.49 7.65
N GLY A 104 -20.90 -7.76 6.54
CA GLY A 104 -19.84 -7.97 5.56
C GLY A 104 -18.44 -7.71 6.13
N VAL A 105 -18.27 -6.63 6.88
CA VAL A 105 -17.01 -6.32 7.60
C VAL A 105 -16.61 -7.48 8.52
N TYR A 106 -17.54 -8.01 9.32
CA TYR A 106 -17.26 -9.14 10.20
C TYR A 106 -16.99 -10.45 9.48
N ALA A 107 -17.70 -10.74 8.38
CA ALA A 107 -17.46 -11.94 7.59
C ALA A 107 -16.08 -11.94 6.91
N MET A 108 -15.47 -10.77 6.71
CA MET A 108 -14.08 -10.66 6.26
C MET A 108 -13.05 -10.87 7.38
N GLY A 109 -13.49 -11.07 8.63
CA GLY A 109 -12.63 -11.28 9.79
C GLY A 109 -12.14 -10.00 10.47
N PHE A 110 -12.73 -8.83 10.15
CA PHE A 110 -12.38 -7.56 10.79
C PHE A 110 -13.18 -7.39 12.08
N ASN A 111 -12.57 -7.75 13.22
CA ASN A 111 -13.23 -7.66 14.53
C ASN A 111 -13.20 -6.25 15.15
N ALA A 112 -12.18 -5.45 14.82
CA ALA A 112 -12.04 -4.07 15.27
C ALA A 112 -11.30 -3.24 14.20
N PRO A 113 -11.50 -1.91 14.15
CA PRO A 113 -10.76 -1.06 13.23
C PRO A 113 -9.25 -1.05 13.54
N SER A 114 -8.40 -0.98 12.51
CA SER A 114 -6.96 -0.73 12.69
C SER A 114 -6.68 0.71 13.12
N LYS A 115 -5.49 1.02 13.66
CA LYS A 115 -5.10 2.37 14.13
C LYS A 115 -5.42 3.48 13.12
N ILE A 116 -5.12 3.26 11.84
CA ILE A 116 -5.44 4.22 10.76
C ILE A 116 -6.95 4.30 10.52
N GLN A 117 -7.69 3.20 10.61
CA GLN A 117 -9.14 3.15 10.43
C GLN A 117 -9.89 3.84 11.58
N GLU A 118 -9.45 3.66 12.83
CA GLU A 118 -10.02 4.34 14.01
C GLU A 118 -10.05 5.85 13.81
N THR A 119 -9.03 6.40 13.15
CA THR A 119 -8.88 7.84 12.88
C THR A 119 -9.55 8.27 11.57
N ALA A 120 -9.40 7.47 10.50
CA ALA A 120 -9.86 7.82 9.18
C ALA A 120 -11.37 7.64 9.03
N LEU A 121 -11.95 6.54 9.51
CA LEU A 121 -13.35 6.20 9.28
C LEU A 121 -14.32 7.25 9.82
N PRO A 122 -14.17 7.82 11.03
CA PRO A 122 -15.07 8.87 11.51
C PRO A 122 -15.09 10.09 10.58
N THR A 123 -13.94 10.48 10.04
CA THR A 123 -13.82 11.60 9.10
C THR A 123 -14.40 11.24 7.73
N LEU A 124 -14.09 10.05 7.22
CA LEU A 124 -14.59 9.56 5.93
C LEU A 124 -16.12 9.41 5.91
N MET A 125 -16.71 9.04 7.06
CA MET A 125 -18.16 8.85 7.25
C MET A 125 -18.90 10.10 7.71
N ALA A 126 -18.20 11.20 8.01
CA ALA A 126 -18.81 12.41 8.53
C ALA A 126 -19.87 12.99 7.59
N ASN A 127 -20.87 13.66 8.16
CA ASN A 127 -21.85 14.42 7.40
C ASN A 127 -21.78 15.89 7.84
N PRO A 128 -21.51 16.85 6.93
CA PRO A 128 -21.32 16.67 5.48
C PRO A 128 -20.04 15.88 5.13
N PRO A 129 -19.95 15.28 3.91
CA PRO A 129 -18.78 14.54 3.46
C PRO A 129 -17.51 15.40 3.51
N GLN A 130 -16.41 14.79 3.96
CA GLN A 130 -15.11 15.46 4.03
C GLN A 130 -14.11 14.78 3.11
N ASN A 131 -13.34 15.59 2.39
CA ASN A 131 -12.27 15.12 1.53
C ASN A 131 -11.08 14.65 2.37
N MET A 132 -10.32 13.68 1.88
CA MET A 132 -9.20 13.10 2.61
C MET A 132 -8.00 12.80 1.73
N ILE A 133 -6.81 13.07 2.25
CA ILE A 133 -5.55 12.50 1.76
C ILE A 133 -4.99 11.67 2.91
N ALA A 134 -4.71 10.39 2.67
CA ALA A 134 -4.24 9.48 3.71
C ALA A 134 -2.93 8.79 3.31
N GLN A 135 -1.87 9.08 4.06
CA GLN A 135 -0.61 8.35 4.01
C GLN A 135 -0.60 7.25 5.04
N SER A 136 -0.32 6.04 4.61
CA SER A 136 0.10 4.98 5.53
C SER A 136 0.84 3.91 4.75
N GLN A 137 1.68 3.13 5.41
CA GLN A 137 2.34 1.99 4.77
C GLN A 137 1.31 1.01 4.21
N SER A 138 1.66 0.22 3.19
CA SER A 138 0.77 -0.86 2.73
C SER A 138 0.63 -1.92 3.85
N GLY A 139 -0.53 -2.60 3.90
CA GLY A 139 -0.85 -3.53 4.99
C GLY A 139 -1.46 -2.93 6.27
N THR A 140 -1.65 -1.62 6.37
CA THR A 140 -2.25 -0.99 7.57
C THR A 140 -3.78 -0.93 7.55
N GLY A 141 -4.42 -1.41 6.47
CA GLY A 141 -5.88 -1.44 6.34
C GLY A 141 -6.51 -0.27 5.58
N LYS A 142 -5.71 0.53 4.84
CA LYS A 142 -6.20 1.64 3.99
C LYS A 142 -7.30 1.22 3.02
N THR A 143 -7.09 0.12 2.28
CA THR A 143 -8.05 -0.36 1.29
C THR A 143 -9.40 -0.67 1.91
N ALA A 144 -9.42 -1.40 3.03
CA ALA A 144 -10.66 -1.66 3.75
C ALA A 144 -11.31 -0.37 4.28
N ALA A 145 -10.52 0.64 4.70
CA ALA A 145 -11.04 1.91 5.17
C ALA A 145 -11.84 2.66 4.09
N PHE A 146 -11.24 2.84 2.91
CA PHE A 146 -11.90 3.58 1.83
C PHE A 146 -13.00 2.79 1.16
N VAL A 147 -12.86 1.46 1.05
CA VAL A 147 -13.93 0.60 0.52
C VAL A 147 -15.14 0.68 1.43
N LEU A 148 -14.95 0.64 2.76
CA LEU A 148 -16.04 0.77 3.71
C LEU A 148 -16.72 2.14 3.58
N ALA A 149 -15.93 3.21 3.50
CA ALA A 149 -16.42 4.58 3.26
C ALA A 149 -17.22 4.69 1.95
N MET A 150 -16.67 4.18 0.85
CA MET A 150 -17.31 4.15 -0.45
C MET A 150 -18.67 3.42 -0.39
N LEU A 151 -18.71 2.20 0.15
CA LEU A 151 -19.92 1.38 0.23
C LEU A 151 -21.00 2.00 1.16
N SER A 152 -20.58 2.76 2.17
CA SER A 152 -21.50 3.43 3.09
C SER A 152 -22.19 4.64 2.46
N ARG A 153 -21.63 5.22 1.40
CA ARG A 153 -22.19 6.37 0.68
C ARG A 153 -23.15 5.98 -0.46
N ILE A 154 -23.15 4.71 -0.85
CA ILE A 154 -23.98 4.19 -1.93
C ILE A 154 -25.41 4.00 -1.45
N ASP A 155 -26.35 4.51 -2.24
CA ASP A 155 -27.76 4.16 -2.15
C ASP A 155 -28.03 2.94 -3.05
N PRO A 156 -28.29 1.74 -2.49
CA PRO A 156 -28.45 0.53 -3.30
C PRO A 156 -29.70 0.53 -4.16
N SER A 157 -30.70 1.37 -3.86
CA SER A 157 -31.95 1.46 -4.64
C SER A 157 -31.76 2.10 -6.02
N GLN A 158 -30.61 2.74 -6.24
CA GLN A 158 -30.30 3.51 -7.43
C GLN A 158 -29.35 2.73 -8.35
N ASN A 159 -29.85 2.28 -9.49
CA ASN A 159 -29.11 1.49 -10.48
C ASN A 159 -28.31 2.37 -11.45
N TYR A 160 -27.31 3.06 -10.92
CA TYR A 160 -26.30 3.80 -11.69
C TYR A 160 -25.02 3.98 -10.87
N PRO A 161 -23.86 4.21 -11.51
CA PRO A 161 -22.62 4.51 -10.81
C PRO A 161 -22.74 5.69 -9.85
N GLN A 162 -22.40 5.44 -8.59
CA GLN A 162 -22.35 6.42 -7.49
C GLN A 162 -20.95 6.53 -6.90
N ALA A 163 -20.11 5.52 -7.09
CA ALA A 163 -18.73 5.52 -6.65
C ALA A 163 -17.79 5.19 -7.81
N LEU A 164 -16.68 5.93 -7.89
CA LEU A 164 -15.63 5.73 -8.87
C LEU A 164 -14.27 5.61 -8.18
N CYS A 165 -13.61 4.46 -8.34
CA CYS A 165 -12.26 4.21 -7.82
C CYS A 165 -11.28 4.03 -8.98
N LEU A 166 -10.21 4.82 -8.98
CA LEU A 166 -9.09 4.61 -9.90
C LEU A 166 -7.99 3.82 -9.19
N SER A 167 -7.52 2.78 -9.87
CA SER A 167 -6.35 2.00 -9.48
C SER A 167 -5.34 2.01 -10.61
N PRO A 168 -4.02 2.04 -10.33
CA PRO A 168 -3.01 2.31 -11.35
C PRO A 168 -2.85 1.15 -12.33
N THR A 169 -3.07 -0.10 -11.90
CA THR A 169 -2.98 -1.27 -12.78
C THR A 169 -4.25 -2.12 -12.78
N TYR A 170 -4.30 -3.03 -13.75
CA TYR A 170 -5.37 -4.03 -13.89
C TYR A 170 -5.48 -4.90 -12.63
N GLU A 171 -4.35 -5.41 -12.14
CA GLU A 171 -4.25 -6.34 -11.03
C GLU A 171 -4.67 -5.66 -9.71
N LEU A 172 -4.22 -4.41 -9.50
CA LEU A 172 -4.58 -3.63 -8.32
C LEU A 172 -6.08 -3.26 -8.32
N ALA A 173 -6.66 -2.98 -9.51
CA ALA A 173 -8.10 -2.75 -9.65
C ALA A 173 -8.91 -3.99 -9.25
N LEU A 174 -8.50 -5.19 -9.71
CA LEU A 174 -9.15 -6.44 -9.33
C LEU A 174 -9.08 -6.68 -7.83
N GLN A 175 -7.92 -6.48 -7.20
CA GLN A 175 -7.76 -6.65 -5.76
C GLN A 175 -8.68 -5.73 -4.95
N THR A 176 -8.76 -4.45 -5.33
CA THR A 176 -9.65 -3.50 -4.66
C THR A 176 -11.12 -3.86 -4.87
N GLY A 177 -11.48 -4.34 -6.07
CA GLY A 177 -12.84 -4.81 -6.34
C GLY A 177 -13.21 -6.10 -5.59
N ASP A 178 -12.30 -7.05 -5.44
CA ASP A 178 -12.51 -8.24 -4.62
C ASP A 178 -12.80 -7.87 -3.16
N VAL A 179 -12.07 -6.88 -2.61
CA VAL A 179 -12.34 -6.34 -1.26
C VAL A 179 -13.73 -5.72 -1.20
N ALA A 180 -14.11 -4.91 -2.20
CA ALA A 180 -15.44 -4.31 -2.27
C ALA A 180 -16.56 -5.35 -2.36
N GLN A 181 -16.41 -6.37 -3.20
CA GLN A 181 -17.39 -7.45 -3.36
C GLN A 181 -17.53 -8.29 -2.09
N LYS A 182 -16.42 -8.66 -1.44
CA LYS A 182 -16.44 -9.40 -0.16
C LYS A 182 -17.09 -8.58 0.96
N MET A 183 -16.78 -7.29 1.03
CA MET A 183 -17.36 -6.41 2.05
C MET A 183 -18.86 -6.16 1.80
N ALA A 184 -19.27 -6.10 0.52
CA ALA A 184 -20.67 -5.91 0.11
C ALA A 184 -21.44 -7.24 -0.08
N GLN A 185 -20.90 -8.40 0.32
CA GLN A 185 -21.48 -9.71 0.00
C GLN A 185 -22.92 -9.92 0.52
N PHE A 186 -23.34 -9.17 1.54
CA PHE A 186 -24.71 -9.19 2.09
C PHE A 186 -25.58 -8.03 1.59
N CYS A 187 -25.08 -7.23 0.65
CA CYS A 187 -25.78 -6.12 -0.03
C CYS A 187 -26.01 -6.52 -1.51
N PRO A 188 -26.95 -7.42 -1.82
CA PRO A 188 -27.10 -8.02 -3.15
C PRO A 188 -27.37 -6.99 -4.27
N GLU A 189 -27.89 -5.82 -3.92
CA GLU A 189 -28.17 -4.75 -4.86
C GLU A 189 -26.88 -4.03 -5.31
N ILE A 190 -25.82 -4.01 -4.48
CA ILE A 190 -24.57 -3.30 -4.79
C ILE A 190 -23.71 -4.17 -5.69
N ARG A 191 -23.53 -3.71 -6.94
CA ARG A 191 -22.68 -4.36 -7.93
C ARG A 191 -21.44 -3.53 -8.24
N VAL A 192 -20.38 -4.23 -8.63
CA VAL A 192 -19.08 -3.65 -9.01
C VAL A 192 -18.83 -3.93 -10.49
N ARG A 193 -18.55 -2.88 -11.27
CA ARG A 193 -18.14 -2.96 -12.67
C ARG A 193 -16.68 -2.58 -12.82
N TYR A 194 -15.92 -3.43 -13.52
CA TYR A 194 -14.51 -3.18 -13.79
C TYR A 194 -14.33 -2.42 -15.10
N ALA A 195 -13.64 -1.28 -15.05
CA ALA A 195 -13.25 -0.48 -16.21
C ALA A 195 -11.76 -0.67 -16.48
N VAL A 196 -11.37 -1.84 -16.98
CA VAL A 196 -9.97 -2.26 -17.11
C VAL A 196 -9.65 -2.81 -18.51
N LYS A 197 -8.38 -3.13 -18.79
CA LYS A 197 -7.98 -3.70 -20.09
C LYS A 197 -8.75 -5.01 -20.35
N GLY A 198 -9.23 -5.19 -21.58
CA GLY A 198 -10.04 -6.35 -21.97
C GLY A 198 -11.54 -6.08 -21.94
N GLU A 199 -12.01 -5.21 -21.03
CA GLU A 199 -13.42 -4.85 -20.94
C GLU A 199 -13.86 -4.00 -22.14
N ARG A 200 -15.02 -4.34 -22.69
CA ARG A 200 -15.63 -3.68 -23.84
C ARG A 200 -17.00 -3.15 -23.44
N ILE A 201 -17.30 -1.95 -23.91
CA ILE A 201 -18.62 -1.33 -23.81
C ILE A 201 -19.12 -1.10 -25.22
N SER A 202 -20.32 -1.57 -25.49
CA SER A 202 -21.00 -1.34 -26.76
C SER A 202 -21.46 0.12 -26.85
N ARG A 203 -21.52 0.66 -28.07
CA ARG A 203 -21.99 2.04 -28.25
C ARG A 203 -23.43 2.16 -27.77
N GLY A 204 -23.66 3.01 -26.76
CA GLY A 204 -24.98 3.23 -26.17
C GLY A 204 -25.32 2.33 -24.96
N GLU A 205 -24.47 1.36 -24.64
CA GLU A 205 -24.58 0.58 -23.41
C GLU A 205 -24.46 1.48 -22.18
N LYS A 206 -25.31 1.22 -21.19
CA LYS A 206 -25.35 1.94 -19.92
C LYS A 206 -24.90 1.02 -18.79
N ILE A 207 -24.09 1.57 -17.91
CA ILE A 207 -23.66 0.90 -16.68
C ILE A 207 -24.71 1.18 -15.62
N ASP A 208 -25.18 0.11 -14.98
CA ASP A 208 -26.20 0.17 -13.93
C ASP A 208 -25.65 -0.19 -12.54
N GLU A 209 -24.41 -0.68 -12.49
CA GLU A 209 -23.68 -0.98 -11.27
C GLU A 209 -23.30 0.29 -10.52
N GLN A 210 -23.40 0.24 -9.19
CA GLN A 210 -23.20 1.42 -8.33
C GLN A 210 -21.73 1.76 -8.12
N VAL A 211 -20.84 0.78 -8.26
CA VAL A 211 -19.39 0.95 -8.10
C VAL A 211 -18.69 0.70 -9.43
N VAL A 212 -17.88 1.66 -9.87
CA VAL A 212 -16.95 1.47 -10.98
C VAL A 212 -15.53 1.51 -10.43
N ILE A 213 -14.74 0.48 -10.72
CA ILE A 213 -13.31 0.40 -10.35
C ILE A 213 -12.51 0.17 -11.62
N GLY A 214 -11.47 0.95 -11.87
CA GLY A 214 -10.72 0.77 -13.12
C GLY A 214 -9.43 1.54 -13.21
N THR A 215 -8.75 1.35 -14.34
CA THR A 215 -7.53 2.09 -14.65
C THR A 215 -7.86 3.44 -15.30
N PRO A 216 -7.08 4.51 -15.06
CA PRO A 216 -7.38 5.84 -15.58
C PRO A 216 -7.65 5.86 -17.09
N GLY A 217 -6.83 5.15 -17.86
CA GLY A 217 -6.95 5.08 -19.32
C GLY A 217 -8.26 4.45 -19.81
N LYS A 218 -8.85 3.53 -19.06
CA LYS A 218 -10.13 2.90 -19.43
C LYS A 218 -11.33 3.66 -18.91
N VAL A 219 -11.23 4.20 -17.70
CA VAL A 219 -12.27 5.05 -17.13
C VAL A 219 -12.45 6.32 -17.95
N ILE A 220 -11.37 6.96 -18.42
CA ILE A 220 -11.49 8.17 -19.25
C ILE A 220 -12.20 7.90 -20.57
N ASP A 221 -11.98 6.74 -21.19
CA ASP A 221 -12.73 6.29 -22.37
C ASP A 221 -14.22 6.14 -22.05
N TRP A 222 -14.55 5.48 -20.94
CA TRP A 222 -15.93 5.26 -20.51
C TRP A 222 -16.67 6.57 -20.24
N VAL A 223 -16.00 7.51 -19.57
CA VAL A 223 -16.53 8.82 -19.23
C VAL A 223 -16.65 9.73 -20.46
N MET A 224 -15.57 9.90 -21.22
CA MET A 224 -15.50 10.95 -22.25
C MET A 224 -15.95 10.48 -23.64
N LYS A 225 -15.59 9.25 -24.02
CA LYS A 225 -15.86 8.71 -25.36
C LYS A 225 -17.20 7.97 -25.42
N PHE A 226 -17.43 7.04 -24.50
CA PHE A 226 -18.63 6.19 -24.53
C PHE A 226 -19.82 6.81 -23.79
N LYS A 227 -19.57 7.62 -22.75
CA LYS A 227 -20.61 8.25 -21.92
C LYS A 227 -21.61 7.21 -21.40
N CYS A 228 -21.08 6.07 -20.95
CA CYS A 228 -21.86 4.92 -20.52
C CYS A 228 -22.47 5.10 -19.12
N PHE A 229 -22.07 6.13 -18.37
CA PHE A 229 -22.72 6.57 -17.15
C PHE A 229 -22.61 8.10 -16.99
N ASP A 230 -23.42 8.64 -16.09
CA ASP A 230 -23.46 10.08 -15.78
C ASP A 230 -22.53 10.39 -14.61
N THR A 231 -21.43 11.11 -14.87
CA THR A 231 -20.45 11.46 -13.85
C THR A 231 -20.98 12.45 -12.82
N GLN A 232 -22.06 13.19 -13.13
CA GLN A 232 -22.69 14.12 -12.18
C GLN A 232 -23.40 13.40 -11.03
N LYS A 233 -23.58 12.08 -11.11
CA LYS A 233 -24.19 11.26 -10.05
C LYS A 233 -23.17 10.60 -9.13
N ILE A 234 -21.87 10.80 -9.37
CA ILE A 234 -20.80 10.24 -8.56
C ILE A 234 -20.71 10.99 -7.24
N LYS A 235 -20.99 10.30 -6.14
CA LYS A 235 -20.93 10.81 -4.77
C LYS A 235 -19.54 10.67 -4.15
N VAL A 236 -18.77 9.66 -4.58
CA VAL A 236 -17.43 9.38 -4.03
C VAL A 236 -16.45 9.07 -5.16
N PHE A 237 -15.28 9.71 -5.11
CA PHE A 237 -14.16 9.48 -6.00
C PHE A 237 -12.90 9.12 -5.21
N ILE A 238 -12.28 7.99 -5.57
CA ILE A 238 -11.12 7.44 -4.88
C ILE A 238 -9.95 7.32 -5.85
N LEU A 239 -8.76 7.74 -5.40
CA LEU A 239 -7.46 7.45 -6.00
C LEU A 239 -6.70 6.51 -5.07
N ASP A 240 -6.57 5.24 -5.45
CA ASP A 240 -5.78 4.25 -4.71
C ASP A 240 -4.34 4.18 -5.25
N GLU A 241 -3.37 3.94 -4.37
CA GLU A 241 -1.93 3.83 -4.68
C GLU A 241 -1.43 5.04 -5.53
N ALA A 242 -1.64 6.26 -5.02
CA ALA A 242 -1.38 7.48 -5.78
C ALA A 242 0.10 7.70 -6.16
N ASP A 243 1.03 7.21 -5.34
CA ASP A 243 2.46 7.12 -5.63
C ASP A 243 2.74 6.26 -6.87
N VAL A 244 2.11 5.10 -6.98
CA VAL A 244 2.19 4.26 -8.18
C VAL A 244 1.45 4.92 -9.36
N MET A 245 0.34 5.60 -9.09
CA MET A 245 -0.45 6.31 -10.10
C MET A 245 0.34 7.38 -10.83
N ILE A 246 1.14 8.19 -10.11
CA ILE A 246 1.94 9.25 -10.75
C ILE A 246 3.16 8.68 -11.49
N ALA A 247 3.69 7.53 -11.07
CA ALA A 247 4.80 6.86 -11.76
C ALA A 247 4.38 6.28 -13.12
N MET A 248 3.08 6.05 -13.31
CA MET A 248 2.52 5.51 -14.56
C MET A 248 2.32 6.59 -15.61
N GLN A 249 2.90 6.38 -16.79
CA GLN A 249 2.85 7.36 -17.88
C GLN A 249 1.41 7.75 -18.24
N GLY A 250 1.12 9.06 -18.16
CA GLY A 250 -0.17 9.66 -18.51
C GLY A 250 -1.30 9.42 -17.51
N HIS A 251 -1.10 8.63 -16.44
CA HIS A 251 -2.16 8.33 -15.47
C HIS A 251 -2.54 9.55 -14.62
N GLN A 252 -1.56 10.39 -14.28
CA GLN A 252 -1.78 11.68 -13.63
C GLN A 252 -2.75 12.56 -14.44
N ASP A 253 -2.42 12.83 -15.71
CA ASP A 253 -3.24 13.68 -16.59
C ASP A 253 -4.64 13.11 -16.82
N GLN A 254 -4.73 11.79 -17.03
CA GLN A 254 -6.01 11.11 -17.21
C GLN A 254 -6.88 11.21 -15.96
N SER A 255 -6.31 11.03 -14.77
CA SER A 255 -7.00 11.14 -13.48
C SER A 255 -7.52 12.57 -13.24
N VAL A 256 -6.71 13.59 -13.55
CA VAL A 256 -7.13 15.00 -13.47
C VAL A 256 -8.28 15.29 -14.44
N ARG A 257 -8.24 14.74 -15.66
CA ARG A 257 -9.33 14.92 -16.65
C ARG A 257 -10.63 14.24 -16.21
N ILE A 258 -10.55 13.06 -15.61
CA ILE A 258 -11.72 12.38 -15.02
C ILE A 258 -12.29 13.23 -13.87
N HIS A 259 -11.45 13.69 -12.94
CA HIS A 259 -11.85 14.56 -11.83
C HIS A 259 -12.63 15.79 -12.31
N LYS A 260 -12.18 16.45 -13.39
CA LYS A 260 -12.87 17.61 -13.97
C LYS A 260 -14.30 17.34 -14.47
N GLN A 261 -14.72 16.08 -14.59
CA GLN A 261 -16.09 15.70 -14.98
C GLN A 261 -16.99 15.40 -13.78
N LEU A 262 -16.47 15.42 -12.56
CA LEU A 262 -17.21 15.11 -11.33
C LEU A 262 -17.89 16.35 -10.74
N PRO A 263 -18.97 16.18 -9.96
CA PRO A 263 -19.65 17.31 -9.33
C PRO A 263 -18.83 17.89 -8.18
N GLN A 264 -19.09 19.15 -7.80
CA GLN A 264 -18.29 19.86 -6.79
C GLN A 264 -18.44 19.32 -5.36
N ASP A 265 -19.58 18.69 -5.07
CA ASP A 265 -19.93 18.06 -3.80
C ASP A 265 -19.50 16.58 -3.72
N CYS A 266 -18.81 16.07 -4.74
CA CYS A 266 -18.22 14.74 -4.73
C CYS A 266 -17.16 14.63 -3.62
N GLN A 267 -17.30 13.63 -2.76
CA GLN A 267 -16.29 13.33 -1.74
C GLN A 267 -15.06 12.72 -2.41
N MET A 268 -13.90 13.36 -2.25
CA MET A 268 -12.63 12.95 -2.84
C MET A 268 -11.70 12.36 -1.81
N MET A 269 -11.15 11.19 -2.11
CA MET A 269 -10.23 10.46 -1.24
C MET A 269 -8.99 10.02 -2.02
N LEU A 270 -7.80 10.28 -1.47
CA LEU A 270 -6.54 9.80 -2.03
C LEU A 270 -5.77 9.00 -0.99
N PHE A 271 -5.31 7.82 -1.39
CA PHE A 271 -4.52 6.92 -0.56
C PHE A 271 -3.17 6.66 -1.23
N SER A 272 -2.10 6.75 -0.45
CA SER A 272 -0.73 6.57 -0.94
C SER A 272 0.14 5.95 0.16
N ALA A 273 1.17 5.20 -0.22
CA ALA A 273 2.20 4.77 0.73
C ALA A 273 3.26 5.85 0.92
N THR A 274 3.64 6.56 -0.15
CA THR A 274 4.57 7.69 -0.11
C THR A 274 3.87 9.03 -0.29
N TYR A 275 4.55 10.10 0.15
CA TYR A 275 4.02 11.48 0.21
C TYR A 275 5.05 12.48 -0.30
N ASP A 276 5.86 12.04 -1.27
CA ASP A 276 6.88 12.88 -1.87
C ASP A 276 6.22 14.03 -2.66
N GLN A 277 6.99 15.08 -3.00
CA GLN A 277 6.43 16.33 -3.52
C GLN A 277 5.50 16.13 -4.72
N ASP A 278 5.87 15.24 -5.65
CA ASP A 278 5.05 14.95 -6.84
C ASP A 278 3.68 14.36 -6.48
N VAL A 279 3.61 13.50 -5.44
CA VAL A 279 2.34 12.93 -4.94
C VAL A 279 1.48 14.02 -4.32
N MET A 280 2.10 14.94 -3.57
CA MET A 280 1.41 16.05 -2.93
C MET A 280 0.87 17.05 -3.96
N ASP A 281 1.68 17.44 -4.95
CA ASP A 281 1.27 18.33 -6.04
C ASP A 281 0.11 17.72 -6.83
N PHE A 282 0.17 16.40 -7.09
CA PHE A 282 -0.92 15.67 -7.71
C PHE A 282 -2.19 15.66 -6.84
N ALA A 283 -2.04 15.42 -5.54
CA ALA A 283 -3.15 15.39 -4.59
C ALA A 283 -3.84 16.76 -4.49
N GLU A 284 -3.08 17.85 -4.41
CA GLU A 284 -3.59 19.22 -4.33
C GLU A 284 -4.29 19.66 -5.62
N ALA A 285 -3.86 19.16 -6.78
CA ALA A 285 -4.51 19.41 -8.07
C ALA A 285 -5.92 18.80 -8.17
N ILE A 286 -6.22 17.76 -7.38
CA ILE A 286 -7.49 17.04 -7.41
C ILE A 286 -8.34 17.38 -6.18
N ILE A 287 -7.77 17.33 -4.99
CA ILE A 287 -8.52 17.32 -3.73
C ILE A 287 -8.48 18.69 -3.06
N LYS A 288 -9.66 19.33 -2.98
CA LYS A 288 -9.82 20.62 -2.29
C LYS A 288 -10.13 20.42 -0.81
N ASN A 289 -9.49 21.22 0.05
CA ASN A 289 -9.72 21.25 1.50
C ASN A 289 -9.69 19.85 2.19
N PRO A 290 -8.65 19.03 1.97
CA PRO A 290 -8.57 17.70 2.57
C PRO A 290 -8.32 17.76 4.08
N VAL A 291 -8.83 16.76 4.78
CA VAL A 291 -8.20 16.28 6.01
C VAL A 291 -7.05 15.37 5.62
N THR A 292 -5.84 15.70 6.07
CA THR A 292 -4.64 14.94 5.74
C THR A 292 -4.24 14.10 6.94
N ILE A 293 -4.23 12.78 6.77
CA ILE A 293 -3.75 11.85 7.79
C ILE A 293 -2.40 11.31 7.33
N ARG A 294 -1.37 11.48 8.14
CA ARG A 294 -0.03 10.95 7.87
C ARG A 294 0.40 10.05 9.00
N LEU A 295 0.86 8.84 8.66
CA LEU A 295 1.71 8.13 9.60
C LEU A 295 3.02 8.90 9.66
N ARG A 296 3.45 9.35 10.84
CA ARG A 296 4.82 9.85 10.96
C ARG A 296 5.73 8.74 10.43
N ARG A 297 6.69 9.12 9.57
CA ARG A 297 7.82 8.24 9.35
C ARG A 297 8.43 8.12 10.74
N ASP A 298 8.26 6.97 11.38
CA ASP A 298 9.29 6.55 12.32
C ASP A 298 10.56 6.66 11.47
N GLU A 299 11.54 7.44 11.91
CA GLU A 299 12.90 7.05 11.56
C GLU A 299 12.92 5.58 11.94
N GLU A 300 13.05 4.68 10.96
CA GLU A 300 13.30 3.27 11.26
C GLU A 300 14.62 3.30 12.00
N SER A 301 14.52 3.48 13.32
CA SER A 301 15.64 3.50 14.18
C SER A 301 16.14 2.07 14.10
N LEU A 302 17.27 1.88 13.43
CA LEU A 302 17.99 0.62 13.39
C LEU A 302 18.49 0.25 14.81
N ASP A 303 18.01 0.92 15.86
CA ASP A 303 18.23 0.66 17.28
C ASP A 303 18.07 -0.82 17.64
N ASN A 304 17.17 -1.55 16.97
CA ASN A 304 17.01 -3.00 17.12
C ASN A 304 17.68 -3.84 16.00
N ILE A 305 18.17 -3.20 14.93
CA ILE A 305 18.87 -3.85 13.82
C ILE A 305 20.37 -3.58 13.96
N LYS A 306 21.08 -4.56 14.52
CA LYS A 306 22.53 -4.52 14.57
C LYS A 306 23.11 -4.71 13.17
N GLN A 307 23.68 -3.66 12.63
CA GLN A 307 24.28 -3.66 11.30
C GLN A 307 25.76 -4.01 11.38
N TYR A 308 26.16 -4.95 10.54
CA TYR A 308 27.54 -5.42 10.45
C TYR A 308 27.96 -5.47 8.98
N TYR A 309 29.27 -5.38 8.75
CA TYR A 309 29.86 -5.65 7.45
C TYR A 309 31.05 -6.60 7.60
N VAL A 310 31.31 -7.40 6.57
CA VAL A 310 32.46 -8.29 6.50
C VAL A 310 33.27 -7.94 5.26
N GLU A 311 34.50 -7.51 5.46
CA GLU A 311 35.43 -7.20 4.37
C GLU A 311 35.91 -8.52 3.73
N CYS A 312 35.64 -8.67 2.42
CA CYS A 312 35.98 -9.87 1.65
C CYS A 312 36.87 -9.47 0.47
N ARG A 313 37.90 -10.27 0.17
CA ARG A 313 38.84 -9.98 -0.93
C ARG A 313 38.28 -10.35 -2.31
N ASP A 314 37.50 -11.42 -2.35
CA ASP A 314 36.92 -12.02 -3.55
C ASP A 314 35.60 -12.71 -3.21
N GLN A 315 34.96 -13.29 -4.24
CA GLN A 315 33.66 -13.94 -4.14
C GLN A 315 33.72 -15.23 -3.30
N ASP A 316 34.82 -15.98 -3.37
CA ASP A 316 35.02 -17.19 -2.58
C ASP A 316 35.13 -16.85 -1.08
N SER A 317 35.84 -15.77 -0.75
CA SER A 317 35.93 -15.24 0.61
C SER A 317 34.55 -14.79 1.14
N LYS A 318 33.72 -14.21 0.27
CA LYS A 318 32.34 -13.82 0.61
C LYS A 318 31.46 -15.04 0.89
N TYR A 319 31.58 -16.10 0.07
CA TYR A 319 30.89 -17.36 0.30
C TYR A 319 31.32 -18.00 1.63
N GLN A 320 32.63 -18.06 1.89
CA GLN A 320 33.16 -18.61 3.14
C GLN A 320 32.70 -17.81 4.36
N ALA A 321 32.65 -16.48 4.27
CA ALA A 321 32.13 -15.63 5.33
C ALA A 321 30.65 -15.95 5.65
N ILE A 322 29.81 -16.10 4.62
CA ILE A 322 28.40 -16.48 4.80
C ILE A 322 28.31 -17.88 5.43
N ALA A 323 29.09 -18.86 4.96
CA ALA A 323 29.10 -20.21 5.51
C ALA A 323 29.49 -20.22 6.99
N ASN A 324 30.50 -19.43 7.38
CA ASN A 324 30.92 -19.28 8.77
C ASN A 324 29.82 -18.64 9.63
N ILE A 325 29.10 -17.65 9.11
CA ILE A 325 27.98 -17.00 9.81
C ILE A 325 26.86 -18.01 10.08
N TYR A 326 26.49 -18.83 9.09
CA TYR A 326 25.49 -19.90 9.28
C TYR A 326 25.97 -21.03 10.20
N GLY A 327 27.28 -21.30 10.24
CA GLY A 327 27.86 -22.29 11.14
C GLY A 327 27.95 -21.81 12.59
N ALA A 328 28.12 -20.50 12.82
CA ALA A 328 28.33 -19.92 14.14
C ALA A 328 27.04 -19.41 14.79
N LEU A 329 26.03 -19.02 14.01
CA LEU A 329 24.79 -18.46 14.51
C LEU A 329 23.62 -19.41 14.27
N SER A 330 22.74 -19.53 15.27
CA SER A 330 21.45 -20.20 15.09
C SER A 330 20.50 -19.30 14.32
N ILE A 331 20.51 -19.40 12.99
CA ILE A 331 19.69 -18.60 12.09
C ILE A 331 18.38 -19.36 11.81
N GLY A 332 17.23 -18.76 12.12
CA GLY A 332 15.92 -19.33 11.80
C GLY A 332 15.56 -19.18 10.31
N GLN A 333 15.40 -17.94 9.87
CA GLN A 333 15.21 -17.59 8.46
C GLN A 333 16.08 -16.38 8.12
N ALA A 334 16.61 -16.33 6.90
CA ALA A 334 17.43 -15.24 6.42
C ALA A 334 17.18 -14.97 4.93
N ILE A 335 17.42 -13.73 4.52
CA ILE A 335 17.30 -13.28 3.13
C ILE A 335 18.69 -12.81 2.69
N ILE A 336 19.15 -13.29 1.53
CA ILE A 336 20.42 -12.88 0.92
C ILE A 336 20.09 -12.12 -0.36
N PHE A 337 20.45 -10.84 -0.41
CA PHE A 337 20.34 -10.01 -1.60
C PHE A 337 21.64 -10.11 -2.42
N CYS A 338 21.53 -10.47 -3.69
CA CYS A 338 22.63 -10.54 -4.65
C CYS A 338 22.49 -9.45 -5.71
N HIS A 339 23.60 -9.03 -6.32
CA HIS A 339 23.61 -8.13 -7.47
C HIS A 339 23.44 -8.93 -8.77
#